data_AF-A0A0J1G9V3-F1
#
_entry.id   AF-A0A0J1G9V3-F1
#
_cell.length_a   1.000
_cell.length_b   1.000
_cell.length_c   1.000
_cell.angle_alpha   90.00
_cell.angle_beta   90.00
_cell.angle_gamma   90.00
#
_symmetry.space_group_name_H-M   'P 1'
#
loop_
_entity.id
_entity.type
_entity.pdbx_description
1 polymer ?
#
loop_
_entity_poly.entity_id
_entity_poly.type
_entity_poly.pdbx_seq_one_letter_code
_entity_poly.pdbx_strand_id
1 'polypeptide(L)'
;MIEGRKMPYDDAIIEKMDISVFSQDTIERYRCILQNKSPESAYLKLLTKDFLINLSALKPNKREKYVPTVAGLLMFGKESYIREEFPNYFLDYREETASKNKSWSYRLTSDDSTFSGNIFDFYQNVLQLLLSQNNNGFAVHKAKNESSKMKIKNALNESLANAVIHADYYGRQGVVIRKKVDSLSISNPGRLLISKEEMLSGGVSDPRNPTIFKMFSKIGIGDRAGSGIGKIIEAWKEQGWEKPIFEVVTDPYRFIIKLETK
;
A
#
# COMPACT_ATOMS: atom_id res chain seq x y z
N MET A 1 -6.56 1.12 20.94
CA MET A 1 -7.66 2.05 20.54
C MET A 1 -7.42 3.33 21.30
N ILE A 2 -7.42 4.49 20.64
CA ILE A 2 -7.36 5.78 21.33
C ILE A 2 -8.72 6.43 21.08
N GLU A 3 -9.62 6.29 22.06
CA GLU A 3 -10.89 7.02 22.10
C GLU A 3 -10.62 8.52 22.26
N GLY A 4 -11.37 9.36 21.54
CA GLY A 4 -11.35 10.83 21.71
C GLY A 4 -10.68 11.66 20.61
N ARG A 5 -10.13 11.06 19.53
CA ARG A 5 -9.60 11.83 18.40
C ARG A 5 -10.73 12.25 17.45
N LYS A 6 -10.94 13.56 17.27
CA LYS A 6 -11.86 14.12 16.25
C LYS A 6 -11.36 13.95 14.81
N MET A 7 -10.09 13.57 14.61
CA MET A 7 -9.44 13.45 13.29
C MET A 7 -8.75 12.09 13.15
N PRO A 8 -8.71 11.51 11.94
CA PRO A 8 -7.97 10.28 11.67
C PRO A 8 -6.51 10.38 12.08
N TYR A 9 -5.91 9.26 12.46
CA TYR A 9 -4.52 9.22 12.92
C TYR A 9 -3.56 9.76 11.85
N ASP A 10 -3.71 9.28 10.62
CA ASP A 10 -2.83 9.61 9.50
C ASP A 10 -2.97 11.07 9.03
N ASP A 11 -4.00 11.76 9.51
CA ASP A 11 -4.28 13.16 9.19
C ASP A 11 -3.62 14.15 10.18
N ALA A 12 -2.96 13.62 11.23
CA ALA A 12 -2.27 14.40 12.25
C ALA A 12 -0.98 15.03 11.72
N ILE A 13 -0.65 16.25 12.20
CA ILE A 13 0.56 16.98 11.85
C ILE A 13 1.77 16.53 12.68
N ILE A 14 2.98 16.66 12.11
CA ILE A 14 4.25 16.35 12.75
C ILE A 14 5.04 17.66 12.90
N GLU A 15 4.91 18.31 14.06
CA GLU A 15 5.42 19.68 14.26
C GLU A 15 6.95 19.80 14.18
N LYS A 16 7.68 18.73 14.50
CA LYS A 16 9.15 18.69 14.50
C LYS A 16 9.78 18.66 13.09
N MET A 17 8.97 18.52 12.03
CA MET A 17 9.44 18.36 10.65
C MET A 17 8.97 19.49 9.74
N ASP A 18 9.59 19.61 8.57
CA ASP A 18 9.15 20.50 7.49
C ASP A 18 9.13 19.78 6.13
N ILE A 19 8.83 20.51 5.06
CA ILE A 19 8.67 19.95 3.70
C ILE A 19 9.91 19.23 3.16
N SER A 20 11.11 19.51 3.70
CA SER A 20 12.37 18.91 3.23
C SER A 20 12.48 17.40 3.47
N VAL A 21 11.61 16.85 4.34
CA VAL A 21 11.54 15.41 4.61
C VAL A 21 11.02 14.61 3.42
N PHE A 22 10.32 15.26 2.48
CA PHE A 22 9.75 14.59 1.33
C PHE A 22 10.79 14.32 0.23
N SER A 23 10.56 13.22 -0.47
CA SER A 23 11.23 12.79 -1.69
C SER A 23 10.58 13.46 -2.90
N GLN A 24 11.33 14.35 -3.55
CA GLN A 24 10.86 15.05 -4.74
C GLN A 24 10.53 14.07 -5.88
N ASP A 25 11.36 13.06 -6.08
CA ASP A 25 11.16 12.02 -7.11
C ASP A 25 9.87 11.21 -6.88
N THR A 26 9.50 10.97 -5.63
CA THR A 26 8.23 10.29 -5.30
C THR A 26 7.04 11.19 -5.64
N ILE A 27 7.13 12.48 -5.31
CA ILE A 27 6.08 13.47 -5.63
C ILE A 27 5.87 13.58 -7.15
N GLU A 28 6.96 13.64 -7.91
CA GLU A 28 6.92 13.73 -9.37
C GLU A 28 6.34 12.47 -10.00
N ARG A 29 6.74 11.28 -9.55
CA ARG A 29 6.14 10.01 -9.98
C ARG A 29 4.65 9.95 -9.70
N TYR A 30 4.23 10.38 -8.50
CA TYR A 30 2.82 10.45 -8.15
C TYR A 30 2.05 11.40 -9.09
N ARG A 31 2.62 12.57 -9.40
CA ARG A 31 2.04 13.52 -10.37
C ARG A 31 1.93 12.93 -11.77
N CYS A 32 2.93 12.21 -12.26
CA CYS A 32 2.87 11.52 -13.55
C CYS A 32 1.72 10.50 -13.60
N ILE A 33 1.54 9.71 -12.54
CA ILE A 33 0.43 8.75 -12.47
C ILE A 33 -0.91 9.49 -12.43
N LEU A 34 -1.02 10.57 -11.66
CA LEU A 34 -2.21 11.42 -11.63
C LEU A 34 -2.50 12.04 -13.01
N GLN A 35 -1.49 12.52 -13.73
CA GLN A 35 -1.61 13.06 -15.08
C GLN A 35 -2.17 12.02 -16.04
N ASN A 36 -1.63 10.80 -16.02
CA ASN A 36 -2.11 9.71 -16.87
C ASN A 36 -3.56 9.32 -16.55
N LYS A 37 -3.96 9.38 -15.27
CA LYS A 37 -5.30 9.00 -14.84
C LYS A 37 -6.35 10.11 -15.05
N SER A 38 -5.96 11.36 -14.86
CA SER A 38 -6.86 12.52 -14.90
C SER A 38 -6.10 13.73 -15.46
N PRO A 39 -5.85 13.76 -16.79
CA PRO A 39 -5.05 14.80 -17.43
C PRO A 39 -5.57 16.23 -17.21
N GLU A 40 -6.89 16.36 -17.09
CA GLU A 40 -7.61 17.64 -16.89
C GLU A 40 -7.66 18.09 -15.42
N SER A 41 -7.00 17.36 -14.50
CA SER A 41 -7.03 17.69 -13.09
C SER A 41 -6.39 19.06 -12.82
N ALA A 42 -7.16 19.97 -12.21
CA ALA A 42 -6.66 21.28 -11.77
C ALA A 42 -5.45 21.18 -10.82
N TYR A 43 -5.29 20.04 -10.13
CA TYR A 43 -4.17 19.80 -9.21
C TYR A 43 -2.82 19.74 -9.89
N LEU A 44 -2.77 19.40 -11.18
CA LEU A 44 -1.53 19.27 -11.94
C LEU A 44 -0.85 20.64 -12.16
N LYS A 45 -1.64 21.72 -12.14
CA LYS A 45 -1.19 23.11 -12.29
C LYS A 45 -0.67 23.73 -10.99
N LEU A 46 -0.87 23.07 -9.85
CA LEU A 46 -0.44 23.57 -8.55
C LEU A 46 1.07 23.45 -8.39
N LEU A 47 1.69 24.42 -7.71
CA LEU A 47 3.05 24.31 -7.21
C LEU A 47 3.16 23.16 -6.21
N THR A 48 4.37 22.64 -5.99
CA THR A 48 4.61 21.46 -5.12
C THR A 48 3.98 21.60 -3.74
N LYS A 49 4.15 22.76 -3.09
CA LYS A 49 3.56 23.02 -1.77
C LYS A 49 2.03 22.93 -1.79
N ASP A 50 1.37 23.61 -2.72
CA ASP A 50 -0.10 23.65 -2.80
C ASP A 50 -0.68 22.30 -3.20
N PHE A 51 0.03 21.54 -4.03
CA PHE A 51 -0.32 20.17 -4.36
C PHE A 51 -0.28 19.26 -3.14
N LEU A 52 0.79 19.34 -2.33
CA LEU A 52 0.92 18.58 -1.10
C LEU A 52 -0.16 18.97 -0.06
N ILE A 53 -0.53 20.26 0.00
CA ILE A 53 -1.65 20.72 0.82
C ILE A 53 -2.97 20.09 0.32
N ASN A 54 -3.21 20.08 -1.00
CA ASN A 54 -4.41 19.47 -1.58
C ASN A 54 -4.52 17.96 -1.29
N LEU A 55 -3.38 17.27 -1.24
CA LEU A 55 -3.32 15.86 -0.85
C LEU A 55 -3.46 15.65 0.67
N SER A 56 -3.49 16.71 1.48
CA SER A 56 -3.37 16.65 2.94
C SER A 56 -2.04 16.04 3.41
N ALA A 57 -0.99 16.12 2.60
CA ALA A 57 0.38 15.76 2.98
C ALA A 57 1.06 16.88 3.78
N LEU A 58 0.64 18.14 3.58
CA LEU A 58 1.05 19.30 4.38
C LEU A 58 -0.17 19.99 4.98
N LYS A 59 -0.02 20.50 6.20
CA LYS A 59 -1.03 21.35 6.85
C LYS A 59 -0.37 22.47 7.67
N PRO A 60 -1.04 23.61 7.85
CA PRO A 60 -0.55 24.64 8.76
C PRO A 60 -0.63 24.13 10.20
N ASN A 61 0.41 24.39 10.99
CA ASN A 61 0.36 24.25 12.44
C ASN A 61 -0.27 25.49 13.09
N LYS A 62 -0.32 25.54 14.42
CA LYS A 62 -0.87 26.69 15.18
C LYS A 62 -0.16 28.03 14.94
N ARG A 63 1.05 28.00 14.34
CA ARG A 63 1.87 29.16 14.00
C ARG A 63 1.88 29.45 12.48
N GLU A 64 0.92 28.89 11.74
CA GLU A 64 0.78 29.01 10.28
C GLU A 64 1.98 28.47 9.46
N LYS A 65 2.92 27.76 10.10
CA LYS A 65 3.98 27.03 9.41
C LYS A 65 3.39 25.75 8.85
N TYR A 66 3.57 25.50 7.56
CA TYR A 66 3.19 24.24 6.93
C TYR A 66 4.16 23.13 7.31
N VAL A 67 3.62 22.07 7.88
CA VAL A 67 4.37 20.90 8.35
C VAL A 67 3.78 19.61 7.76
N PRO A 68 4.56 18.52 7.67
CA PRO A 68 4.06 17.22 7.22
C PRO A 68 2.90 16.71 8.08
N THR A 69 1.96 16.01 7.44
CA THR A 69 1.08 15.08 8.14
C THR A 69 1.71 13.69 8.20
N VAL A 70 1.18 12.82 9.06
CA VAL A 70 1.57 11.41 9.09
C VAL A 70 1.40 10.75 7.71
N ALA A 71 0.26 10.95 7.06
CA ALA A 71 0.01 10.42 5.71
C ALA A 71 1.00 10.98 4.70
N GLY A 72 1.31 12.28 4.77
CA GLY A 72 2.32 12.92 3.93
C GLY A 72 3.70 12.30 4.11
N LEU A 73 4.12 12.10 5.36
CA LEU A 73 5.41 11.49 5.69
C LEU A 73 5.47 10.03 5.21
N LEU A 74 4.43 9.23 5.44
CA LEU A 74 4.40 7.83 5.00
C LEU A 74 4.35 7.69 3.47
N MET A 75 3.65 8.57 2.76
CA MET A 75 3.48 8.51 1.31
C MET A 75 4.63 9.11 0.52
N PHE A 76 5.24 10.18 1.03
CA PHE A 76 6.23 10.96 0.28
C PHE A 76 7.54 11.17 1.02
N GLY A 77 7.66 10.78 2.29
CA GLY A 77 8.87 10.96 3.09
C GLY A 77 10.06 10.16 2.59
N LYS A 78 11.23 10.47 3.14
CA LYS A 78 12.42 9.61 3.09
C LYS A 78 12.44 8.72 4.32
N GLU A 79 12.93 7.50 4.17
CA GLU A 79 12.89 6.47 5.21
C GLU A 79 13.44 6.94 6.56
N SER A 80 14.55 7.67 6.56
CA SER A 80 15.18 8.17 7.78
C SER A 80 14.21 9.00 8.63
N TYR A 81 13.46 9.91 8.00
CA TYR A 81 12.46 10.73 8.67
C TYR A 81 11.20 9.91 9.03
N ILE A 82 10.83 8.92 8.22
CA ILE A 82 9.73 8.01 8.59
C ILE A 82 10.09 7.27 9.88
N ARG A 83 11.32 6.75 10.01
CA ARG A 83 11.78 6.04 11.21
C ARG A 83 11.89 6.92 12.46
N GLU A 84 12.17 8.21 12.31
CA GLU A 84 12.13 9.16 13.43
C GLU A 84 10.74 9.33 14.05
N GLU A 85 9.68 9.05 13.29
CA GLU A 85 8.28 9.08 13.77
C GLU A 85 7.74 7.67 14.07
N PHE A 86 8.20 6.67 13.31
CA PHE A 86 7.75 5.28 13.38
C PHE A 86 8.96 4.36 13.58
N PRO A 87 9.45 4.18 14.83
CA PRO A 87 10.67 3.40 15.08
C PRO A 87 10.61 1.93 14.62
N ASN A 88 9.41 1.35 14.58
CA ASN A 88 9.16 -0.01 14.11
C ASN A 88 8.82 -0.08 12.61
N TYR A 89 8.90 1.04 11.88
CA TYR A 89 8.60 1.08 10.46
C TYR A 89 9.50 0.12 9.69
N PHE A 90 8.85 -0.71 8.89
CA PHE A 90 9.53 -1.65 8.03
C PHE A 90 8.62 -2.07 6.88
N LEU A 91 9.19 -2.09 5.67
CA LEU A 91 8.60 -2.67 4.48
C LEU A 91 9.54 -3.77 4.00
N ASP A 92 9.00 -4.95 3.66
CA ASP A 92 9.80 -6.13 3.32
C ASP A 92 9.15 -6.90 2.18
N TYR A 93 9.70 -6.80 0.98
CA TYR A 93 9.39 -7.70 -0.13
C TYR A 93 10.51 -8.71 -0.30
N ARG A 94 10.16 -10.00 -0.42
CA ARG A 94 11.13 -11.08 -0.67
C ARG A 94 10.60 -12.10 -1.65
N GLU A 95 11.51 -12.60 -2.47
CA GLU A 95 11.30 -13.74 -3.35
C GLU A 95 12.01 -14.95 -2.78
N GLU A 96 11.26 -15.98 -2.42
CA GLU A 96 11.80 -17.22 -1.86
C GLU A 96 12.17 -18.20 -2.98
N THR A 97 13.38 -18.77 -2.91
CA THR A 97 13.80 -19.84 -3.82
C THR A 97 13.09 -21.15 -3.46
N ALA A 98 12.97 -22.06 -4.43
CA ALA A 98 12.45 -23.41 -4.19
C ALA A 98 13.39 -24.29 -3.32
N SER A 99 14.56 -23.79 -2.91
CA SER A 99 15.55 -24.58 -2.18
C SER A 99 15.18 -24.75 -0.70
N LYS A 100 15.48 -25.93 -0.13
CA LYS A 100 15.21 -26.27 1.29
C LYS A 100 15.89 -25.32 2.30
N ASN A 101 16.87 -24.52 1.88
CA ASN A 101 17.66 -23.66 2.75
C ASN A 101 17.04 -22.28 3.04
N LYS A 102 15.76 -22.03 2.69
CA LYS A 102 15.06 -20.75 2.93
C LYS A 102 15.89 -19.53 2.47
N SER A 103 16.63 -19.65 1.36
CA SER A 103 17.35 -18.53 0.77
C SER A 103 16.41 -17.70 -0.13
N TRP A 104 16.62 -16.39 -0.13
CA TRP A 104 15.87 -15.44 -0.96
C TRP A 104 16.65 -15.15 -2.24
N SER A 105 15.98 -15.12 -3.40
CA SER A 105 16.60 -14.73 -4.68
C SER A 105 16.64 -13.22 -4.87
N TYR A 106 15.69 -12.51 -4.26
CA TYR A 106 15.60 -11.06 -4.30
C TYR A 106 14.93 -10.56 -3.02
N ARG A 107 15.36 -9.39 -2.53
CA ARG A 107 14.77 -8.74 -1.36
C ARG A 107 14.83 -7.23 -1.54
N LEU A 108 13.75 -6.55 -1.23
CA LEU A 108 13.64 -5.10 -1.19
C LEU A 108 13.07 -4.70 0.17
N THR A 109 13.82 -3.90 0.92
CA THR A 109 13.43 -3.42 2.25
C THR A 109 13.34 -1.90 2.28
N SER A 110 12.61 -1.34 3.26
CA SER A 110 12.44 0.13 3.35
C SER A 110 13.74 0.91 3.48
N ASP A 111 14.77 0.31 4.08
CA ASP A 111 16.11 0.88 4.26
C ASP A 111 17.05 0.68 3.06
N ASP A 112 16.56 0.09 1.97
CA ASP A 112 17.31 -0.05 0.74
C ASP A 112 17.53 1.34 0.09
N SER A 113 18.78 1.67 -0.22
CA SER A 113 19.16 2.96 -0.80
C SER A 113 18.71 3.18 -2.25
N THR A 114 18.11 2.17 -2.90
CA THR A 114 17.64 2.27 -4.29
C THR A 114 16.33 3.05 -4.45
N PHE A 115 15.64 3.38 -3.35
CA PHE A 115 14.45 4.21 -3.38
C PHE A 115 14.27 5.00 -2.07
N SER A 116 13.20 5.79 -2.00
CA SER A 116 12.91 6.67 -0.85
C SER A 116 12.56 5.94 0.46
N GLY A 117 12.19 4.65 0.39
CA GLY A 117 11.67 3.86 1.50
C GLY A 117 10.23 4.16 1.92
N ASN A 118 9.53 5.09 1.26
CA ASN A 118 8.12 5.37 1.55
C ASN A 118 7.17 4.34 0.95
N ILE A 119 5.92 4.36 1.43
CA ILE A 119 4.94 3.31 1.12
C ILE A 119 4.47 3.39 -0.34
N PHE A 120 4.52 4.58 -0.96
CA PHE A 120 4.10 4.77 -2.34
C PHE A 120 5.12 4.18 -3.31
N ASP A 121 6.40 4.49 -3.14
CA ASP A 121 7.46 3.92 -3.96
C ASP A 121 7.57 2.41 -3.74
N PHE A 122 7.48 1.93 -2.50
CA PHE A 122 7.45 0.49 -2.22
C PHE A 122 6.29 -0.20 -2.94
N TYR A 123 5.09 0.37 -2.85
CA TYR A 123 3.92 -0.13 -3.58
C TYR A 123 4.17 -0.22 -5.09
N GLN A 124 4.70 0.85 -5.71
CA GLN A 124 4.98 0.89 -7.14
C GLN A 124 6.03 -0.16 -7.54
N ASN A 125 7.14 -0.21 -6.80
CA ASN A 125 8.24 -1.13 -7.06
C ASN A 125 7.78 -2.59 -6.95
N VAL A 126 7.05 -2.94 -5.89
CA VAL A 126 6.54 -4.31 -5.71
C VAL A 126 5.48 -4.65 -6.75
N LEU A 127 4.56 -3.73 -7.05
CA LEU A 127 3.56 -3.97 -8.10
C LEU A 127 4.24 -4.24 -9.44
N GLN A 128 5.24 -3.45 -9.84
CA GLN A 128 5.99 -3.66 -11.07
C GLN A 128 6.64 -5.04 -11.12
N LEU A 129 7.24 -5.51 -10.02
CA LEU A 129 7.83 -6.84 -9.91
C LEU A 129 6.77 -7.93 -10.09
N LEU A 130 5.63 -7.82 -9.40
CA LEU A 130 4.54 -8.81 -9.49
C LEU A 130 3.90 -8.85 -10.89
N LEU A 131 3.77 -7.70 -11.55
CA LEU A 131 3.15 -7.59 -12.87
C LEU A 131 4.08 -7.92 -14.05
N SER A 132 5.35 -8.24 -13.77
CA SER A 132 6.31 -8.68 -14.77
C SER A 132 5.74 -9.83 -15.60
N GLN A 133 5.86 -9.74 -16.94
CA GLN A 133 5.28 -10.73 -17.86
C GLN A 133 6.16 -11.98 -17.99
N ASN A 134 7.39 -11.95 -17.49
CA ASN A 134 8.30 -13.08 -17.50
C ASN A 134 7.97 -14.03 -16.33
N ASN A 135 8.62 -15.19 -16.28
CA ASN A 135 8.47 -16.16 -15.17
C ASN A 135 8.87 -15.61 -13.79
N ASN A 136 9.42 -14.39 -13.74
CA ASN A 136 9.72 -13.67 -12.51
C ASN A 136 8.52 -12.90 -11.93
N GLY A 137 7.43 -12.69 -12.69
CA GLY A 137 6.19 -12.13 -12.15
C GLY A 137 5.38 -13.15 -11.35
N PHE A 138 4.25 -12.72 -10.79
CA PHE A 138 3.33 -13.61 -10.06
C PHE A 138 1.97 -13.64 -10.74
N ALA A 139 1.47 -14.86 -11.02
CA ALA A 139 0.14 -15.18 -11.53
C ALA A 139 -0.23 -14.64 -12.93
N VAL A 140 0.20 -13.45 -13.35
CA VAL A 140 -0.26 -12.80 -14.60
C VAL A 140 0.04 -13.63 -15.85
N HIS A 141 1.24 -14.20 -15.96
CA HIS A 141 1.62 -15.03 -17.10
C HIS A 141 0.87 -16.37 -17.15
N LYS A 142 0.28 -16.82 -16.03
CA LYS A 142 -0.50 -18.06 -15.92
C LYS A 142 -1.99 -17.88 -16.28
N ALA A 143 -2.44 -16.64 -16.44
CA ALA A 143 -3.86 -16.37 -16.71
C ALA A 143 -4.28 -16.84 -18.11
N LYS A 144 -5.50 -17.37 -18.23
CA LYS A 144 -6.00 -18.04 -19.45
C LYS A 144 -6.11 -17.15 -20.68
N ASN A 145 -6.37 -15.85 -20.52
CA ASN A 145 -6.58 -14.88 -21.60
C ASN A 145 -6.35 -13.44 -21.12
N GLU A 146 -6.37 -12.47 -22.03
CA GLU A 146 -6.11 -11.05 -21.72
C GLU A 146 -7.10 -10.44 -20.72
N SER A 147 -8.38 -10.81 -20.79
CA SER A 147 -9.39 -10.36 -19.81
C SER A 147 -9.04 -10.87 -18.41
N SER A 148 -8.64 -12.13 -18.31
CA SER A 148 -8.17 -12.74 -17.06
C SER A 148 -6.90 -12.05 -16.55
N LYS A 149 -5.93 -11.76 -17.42
CA LYS A 149 -4.71 -11.01 -17.04
C LYS A 149 -5.05 -9.66 -16.42
N MET A 150 -6.01 -8.92 -16.99
CA MET A 150 -6.45 -7.65 -16.42
C MET A 150 -7.06 -7.82 -15.03
N LYS A 151 -7.90 -8.84 -14.83
CA LYS A 151 -8.48 -9.14 -13.50
C LYS A 151 -7.41 -9.52 -12.48
N ILE A 152 -6.43 -10.34 -12.86
CA ILE A 152 -5.30 -10.69 -11.97
C ILE A 152 -4.45 -9.45 -11.64
N LYS A 153 -4.13 -8.61 -12.62
CA LYS A 153 -3.43 -7.32 -12.39
C LYS A 153 -4.18 -6.45 -11.38
N ASN A 154 -5.49 -6.31 -11.55
CA ASN A 154 -6.34 -5.54 -10.65
C ASN A 154 -6.40 -6.14 -9.24
N ALA A 155 -6.46 -7.47 -9.12
CA ALA A 155 -6.46 -8.16 -7.84
C ALA A 155 -5.12 -8.01 -7.09
N LEU A 156 -3.98 -8.03 -7.79
CA LEU A 156 -2.66 -7.77 -7.19
C LEU A 156 -2.53 -6.31 -6.75
N ASN A 157 -2.95 -5.37 -7.60
CA ASN A 157 -3.01 -3.94 -7.29
C ASN A 157 -3.84 -3.67 -6.04
N GLU A 158 -5.04 -4.24 -5.95
CA GLU A 158 -5.94 -4.12 -4.80
C GLU A 158 -5.36 -4.76 -3.54
N SER A 159 -4.77 -5.95 -3.64
CA SER A 159 -4.18 -6.65 -2.49
C SER A 159 -3.01 -5.87 -1.88
N LEU A 160 -2.15 -5.29 -2.72
CA LEU A 160 -1.04 -4.44 -2.27
C LEU A 160 -1.52 -3.12 -1.67
N ALA A 161 -2.47 -2.46 -2.34
CA ALA A 161 -3.03 -1.20 -1.87
C ALA A 161 -3.68 -1.39 -0.49
N ASN A 162 -4.47 -2.45 -0.32
CA ASN A 162 -5.11 -2.75 0.95
C ASN A 162 -4.10 -3.00 2.07
N ALA A 163 -2.98 -3.67 1.77
CA ALA A 163 -1.94 -3.89 2.76
C ALA A 163 -1.31 -2.59 3.28
N VAL A 164 -1.00 -1.63 2.41
CA VAL A 164 -0.41 -0.34 2.83
C VAL A 164 -1.45 0.61 3.42
N ILE A 165 -2.68 0.66 2.87
CA ILE A 165 -3.76 1.52 3.38
C ILE A 165 -4.21 1.09 4.77
N HIS A 166 -4.28 -0.21 5.06
CA HIS A 166 -4.80 -0.73 6.33
C HIS A 166 -3.70 -1.10 7.35
N ALA A 167 -2.43 -0.86 7.04
CA ALA A 167 -1.32 -1.10 7.95
C ALA A 167 -1.35 -0.20 9.19
N ASP A 168 -1.11 -0.81 10.35
CA ASP A 168 -0.77 -0.10 11.58
C ASP A 168 0.74 0.17 11.64
N TYR A 169 1.16 1.36 11.22
CA TYR A 169 2.58 1.73 11.13
C TYR A 169 3.29 1.91 12.49
N TYR A 170 2.56 1.92 13.62
CA TYR A 170 3.17 1.81 14.96
C TYR A 170 3.34 0.36 15.41
N GLY A 171 2.68 -0.58 14.72
CA GLY A 171 2.75 -2.00 14.98
C GLY A 171 4.12 -2.60 14.68
N ARG A 172 4.34 -3.82 15.18
CA ARG A 172 5.58 -4.58 14.98
C ARG A 172 5.59 -5.27 13.61
N GLN A 173 6.79 -5.62 13.14
CA GLN A 173 7.07 -6.45 11.96
C GLN A 173 6.70 -5.85 10.59
N GLY A 174 6.01 -4.71 10.52
CA GLY A 174 5.81 -3.97 9.27
C GLY A 174 4.97 -4.69 8.21
N VAL A 175 4.93 -4.12 7.01
CA VAL A 175 4.27 -4.71 5.84
C VAL A 175 5.24 -5.69 5.17
N VAL A 176 4.81 -6.94 5.05
CA VAL A 176 5.65 -8.05 4.57
C VAL A 176 4.96 -8.73 3.40
N ILE A 177 5.68 -8.85 2.30
CA ILE A 177 5.22 -9.49 1.07
C ILE A 177 6.21 -10.61 0.74
N ARG A 178 5.70 -11.83 0.63
CA ARG A 178 6.49 -13.02 0.32
C ARG A 178 5.98 -13.65 -0.95
N LYS A 179 6.81 -13.64 -1.98
CA LYS A 179 6.54 -14.30 -3.25
C LYS A 179 7.29 -15.64 -3.30
N LYS A 180 6.58 -16.70 -3.65
CA LYS A 180 7.09 -17.98 -4.13
C LYS A 180 6.67 -18.17 -5.59
N VAL A 181 7.08 -19.27 -6.20
CA VAL A 181 6.72 -19.60 -7.59
C VAL A 181 5.20 -19.60 -7.77
N ASP A 182 4.47 -20.29 -6.88
CA ASP A 182 3.03 -20.50 -7.02
C ASP A 182 2.20 -19.84 -5.93
N SER A 183 2.81 -19.11 -5.00
CA SER A 183 2.07 -18.42 -3.94
C SER A 183 2.61 -17.03 -3.61
N LEU A 184 1.70 -16.16 -3.19
CA LEU A 184 1.99 -14.81 -2.72
C LEU A 184 1.29 -14.61 -1.38
N SER A 185 2.06 -14.25 -0.36
CA SER A 185 1.54 -13.86 0.95
C SER A 185 1.79 -12.36 1.14
N ILE A 186 0.73 -11.61 1.36
CA ILE A 186 0.78 -10.19 1.70
C ILE A 186 0.27 -10.03 3.12
N SER A 187 1.06 -9.39 3.98
CA SER A 187 0.69 -9.21 5.38
C SER A 187 1.01 -7.82 5.89
N ASN A 188 0.05 -7.20 6.57
CA ASN A 188 0.20 -5.90 7.22
C ASN A 188 -0.08 -6.01 8.73
N PRO A 189 0.55 -5.14 9.54
CA PRO A 189 0.32 -5.09 10.97
C PRO A 189 -1.05 -4.48 11.28
N GLY A 190 -1.60 -4.88 12.42
CA GLY A 190 -2.87 -4.36 12.93
C GLY A 190 -4.04 -5.32 12.77
N ARG A 191 -5.10 -5.07 13.55
CA ARG A 191 -6.36 -5.81 13.50
C ARG A 191 -7.24 -5.34 12.32
N LEU A 192 -8.20 -6.16 11.93
CA LEU A 192 -9.31 -5.68 11.11
C LEU A 192 -10.16 -4.67 11.90
N LEU A 193 -10.63 -3.63 11.20
CA LEU A 193 -11.53 -2.62 11.79
C LEU A 193 -13.02 -2.97 11.59
N ILE A 194 -13.30 -3.84 10.61
CA ILE A 194 -14.60 -4.47 10.36
C ILE A 194 -14.49 -5.96 10.68
N SER A 195 -15.62 -6.64 10.82
CA SER A 195 -15.63 -8.11 10.98
C SER A 195 -15.12 -8.80 9.71
N LYS A 196 -14.68 -10.05 9.86
CA LYS A 196 -14.21 -10.84 8.70
C LYS A 196 -15.38 -11.10 7.73
N GLU A 197 -16.58 -11.27 8.27
CA GLU A 197 -17.82 -11.46 7.55
C GLU A 197 -18.15 -10.23 6.69
N GLU A 198 -18.14 -9.02 7.28
CA GLU A 198 -18.37 -7.76 6.56
C GLU A 198 -17.32 -7.52 5.46
N MET A 199 -16.06 -7.84 5.74
CA MET A 199 -14.98 -7.73 4.75
C MET A 199 -15.23 -8.66 3.54
N LEU A 200 -15.71 -9.88 3.78
CA LEU A 200 -15.97 -10.87 2.73
C LEU A 200 -17.27 -10.59 1.98
N SER A 201 -18.31 -10.05 2.63
CA SER A 201 -19.54 -9.64 1.97
C SER A 201 -19.35 -8.38 1.12
N GLY A 202 -18.37 -7.54 1.46
CA GLY A 202 -18.17 -6.24 0.85
C GLY A 202 -19.25 -5.22 1.24
N GLY A 203 -19.23 -4.05 0.59
CA GLY A 203 -20.20 -2.98 0.82
C GLY A 203 -19.87 -2.04 1.99
N VAL A 204 -18.91 -2.40 2.84
CA VAL A 204 -18.39 -1.56 3.93
C VAL A 204 -16.89 -1.35 3.74
N SER A 205 -16.43 -0.10 3.85
CA SER A 205 -15.01 0.26 3.78
C SER A 205 -14.67 1.17 4.96
N ASP A 206 -13.83 0.67 5.87
CA ASP A 206 -13.28 1.44 6.99
C ASP A 206 -11.74 1.43 6.94
N PRO A 207 -11.12 2.37 6.21
CA PRO A 207 -9.68 2.45 6.08
C PRO A 207 -9.02 2.89 7.38
N ARG A 208 -7.99 2.16 7.83
CA ARG A 208 -7.18 2.56 8.99
C ARG A 208 -6.49 3.91 8.78
N ASN A 209 -6.06 4.16 7.55
CA ASN A 209 -5.43 5.40 7.13
C ASN A 209 -6.29 6.06 6.02
N PRO A 210 -7.37 6.78 6.38
CA PRO A 210 -8.29 7.39 5.41
C PRO A 210 -7.66 8.46 4.51
N THR A 211 -6.67 9.22 5.00
CA THR A 211 -5.96 10.22 4.20
C THR A 211 -5.04 9.55 3.17
N ILE A 212 -4.33 8.49 3.57
CA ILE A 212 -3.57 7.64 2.63
C ILE A 212 -4.52 7.02 1.59
N PHE A 213 -5.66 6.48 2.02
CA PHE A 213 -6.67 5.94 1.11
C PHE A 213 -7.14 6.98 0.08
N LYS A 214 -7.42 8.22 0.52
CA LYS A 214 -7.80 9.33 -0.38
C LYS A 214 -6.72 9.64 -1.40
N MET A 215 -5.43 9.57 -1.04
CA MET A 215 -4.34 9.75 -1.99
C MET A 215 -4.35 8.62 -3.04
N PHE A 216 -4.41 7.35 -2.63
CA PHE A 216 -4.55 6.23 -3.58
C PHE A 216 -5.80 6.36 -4.48
N SER A 217 -6.94 6.77 -3.93
CA SER A 217 -8.16 6.97 -4.72
C SER A 217 -8.00 8.06 -5.79
N LYS A 218 -7.23 9.13 -5.53
CA LYS A 218 -6.99 10.21 -6.52
C LYS A 218 -6.24 9.70 -7.75
N ILE A 219 -5.43 8.65 -7.62
CA ILE A 219 -4.75 7.98 -8.73
C ILE A 219 -5.48 6.72 -9.22
N GLY A 220 -6.74 6.53 -8.80
CA GLY A 220 -7.60 5.45 -9.27
C GLY A 220 -7.33 4.10 -8.60
N ILE A 221 -6.73 4.08 -7.42
CA ILE A 221 -6.41 2.86 -6.65
C ILE A 221 -7.29 2.80 -5.40
N GLY A 222 -7.85 1.60 -5.13
CA GLY A 222 -8.74 1.36 -3.99
C GLY A 222 -10.17 1.84 -4.26
N ASP A 223 -11.12 0.92 -4.23
CA ASP A 223 -12.54 1.20 -4.43
C ASP A 223 -13.24 1.52 -3.10
N ARG A 224 -13.89 2.70 -3.02
CA ARG A 224 -14.65 3.12 -1.83
C ARG A 224 -15.88 2.25 -1.55
N ALA A 225 -16.36 1.51 -2.55
CA ALA A 225 -17.51 0.63 -2.39
C ALA A 225 -17.23 -0.63 -1.54
N GLY A 226 -15.98 -0.85 -1.09
CA GLY A 226 -15.62 -2.06 -0.33
C GLY A 226 -15.71 -3.34 -1.17
N SER A 227 -15.62 -3.21 -2.50
CA SER A 227 -15.76 -4.33 -3.45
C SER A 227 -14.45 -5.07 -3.74
N GLY A 228 -13.31 -4.53 -3.27
CA GLY A 228 -11.97 -5.00 -3.62
C GLY A 228 -11.70 -6.46 -3.30
N ILE A 229 -12.08 -6.91 -2.10
CA ILE A 229 -11.93 -8.31 -1.65
C ILE A 229 -12.75 -9.26 -2.54
N GLY A 230 -13.98 -8.89 -2.88
CA GLY A 230 -14.83 -9.66 -3.80
C GLY A 230 -14.18 -9.82 -5.18
N LYS A 231 -13.62 -8.74 -5.73
CA LYS A 231 -12.91 -8.75 -7.02
C LYS A 231 -11.68 -9.66 -7.00
N ILE A 232 -10.93 -9.71 -5.89
CA ILE A 232 -9.78 -10.63 -5.74
C ILE A 232 -10.25 -12.09 -5.76
N ILE A 233 -11.30 -12.42 -5.01
CA ILE A 233 -11.88 -13.77 -4.94
C ILE A 233 -12.39 -14.20 -6.32
N GLU A 234 -13.14 -13.34 -7.01
CA GLU A 234 -13.68 -13.60 -8.34
C GLU A 234 -12.57 -13.85 -9.36
N ALA A 235 -11.52 -13.02 -9.37
CA ALA A 235 -10.40 -13.14 -10.28
C ALA A 235 -9.69 -14.51 -10.15
N TRP A 236 -9.47 -14.99 -8.93
CA TRP A 236 -8.89 -16.32 -8.68
C TRP A 236 -9.84 -17.46 -9.06
N LYS A 237 -11.13 -17.32 -8.73
CA LYS A 237 -12.17 -18.32 -9.04
C LYS A 237 -12.28 -18.58 -10.53
N GLU A 238 -12.27 -17.55 -11.36
CA GLU A 238 -12.36 -17.68 -12.84
C GLU A 238 -11.17 -18.43 -13.45
N GLN A 239 -10.00 -18.32 -12.83
CA GLN A 239 -8.84 -19.10 -13.25
C GLN A 239 -8.94 -20.57 -12.83
N GLY A 240 -9.80 -20.90 -11.87
CA GLY A 240 -9.87 -22.23 -11.26
C GLY A 240 -8.67 -22.50 -10.35
N TRP A 241 -8.05 -21.44 -9.82
CA TRP A 241 -6.99 -21.51 -8.81
C TRP A 241 -7.57 -21.67 -7.40
N GLU A 242 -6.70 -21.90 -6.43
CA GLU A 242 -7.09 -22.04 -5.03
C GLU A 242 -7.73 -20.77 -4.49
N LYS A 243 -8.77 -20.91 -3.66
CA LYS A 243 -9.50 -19.77 -3.13
C LYS A 243 -8.56 -18.90 -2.26
N PRO A 244 -8.53 -17.57 -2.45
CA PRO A 244 -7.78 -16.67 -1.59
C PRO A 244 -8.11 -16.86 -0.11
N ILE A 245 -7.07 -16.91 0.73
CA ILE A 245 -7.19 -17.09 2.18
C ILE A 245 -6.94 -15.76 2.87
N PHE A 246 -7.84 -15.39 3.78
CA PHE A 246 -7.74 -14.19 4.61
C PHE A 246 -7.63 -14.60 6.08
N GLU A 247 -6.47 -14.35 6.70
CA GLU A 247 -6.14 -14.75 8.07
C GLU A 247 -5.95 -13.52 8.95
N VAL A 248 -6.43 -13.63 10.19
CA VAL A 248 -6.16 -12.66 11.26
C VAL A 248 -5.35 -13.39 12.32
N VAL A 249 -4.13 -12.91 12.54
CA VAL A 249 -3.27 -13.35 13.65
C VAL A 249 -3.45 -12.34 14.78
N THR A 250 -3.47 -12.79 16.03
CA THR A 250 -3.77 -11.95 17.20
C THR A 250 -2.55 -11.54 18.03
N ASP A 251 -1.43 -12.27 17.95
CA ASP A 251 -0.18 -11.90 18.63
C ASP A 251 1.08 -12.12 17.75
N PRO A 252 1.71 -11.04 17.23
CA PRO A 252 1.14 -9.70 17.12
C PRO A 252 -0.08 -9.70 16.18
N TYR A 253 -0.93 -8.67 16.30
CA TYR A 253 -2.02 -8.48 15.35
C TYR A 253 -1.49 -8.33 13.92
N ARG A 254 -1.92 -9.22 13.02
CA ARG A 254 -1.64 -9.13 11.59
C ARG A 254 -2.84 -9.56 10.78
N PHE A 255 -3.04 -8.90 9.65
CA PHE A 255 -3.88 -9.40 8.58
C PHE A 255 -2.99 -10.01 7.49
N ILE A 256 -3.41 -11.14 6.93
CA ILE A 256 -2.67 -11.88 5.90
C ILE A 256 -3.63 -12.26 4.78
N ILE A 257 -3.26 -11.90 3.55
CA ILE A 257 -3.86 -12.42 2.32
C ILE A 257 -2.89 -13.45 1.73
N LYS A 258 -3.36 -14.67 1.46
CA LYS A 258 -2.62 -15.69 0.71
C LYS A 258 -3.32 -15.94 -0.62
N LEU A 259 -2.55 -15.82 -1.69
CA LEU A 259 -2.98 -16.07 -3.06
C LEU A 259 -2.13 -17.21 -3.61
N GLU A 260 -2.78 -18.22 -4.17
CA GLU A 260 -2.08 -19.40 -4.72
C GLU A 260 -2.54 -19.65 -6.15
N THR A 261 -1.61 -20.02 -7.02
CA THR A 261 -1.86 -20.40 -8.42
C THR A 261 -1.65 -21.90 -8.57
N LYS A 262 -2.27 -22.50 -9.58
CA LYS A 262 -1.95 -23.87 -9.99
C LYS A 262 -0.69 -23.95 -10.86
#